data_AF-A0A9X3N1X6-F1
#
_entry.id   AF-A0A9X3N1X6-F1
#
_cell.length_a   1.000
_cell.length_b   1.000
_cell.length_c   1.000
_cell.angle_alpha   90.00
_cell.angle_beta   90.00
_cell.angle_gamma   90.00
#
_symmetry.space_group_name_H-M   'P 1'
#
loop_
_entity.id
_entity.type
_entity.pdbx_description
1 polymer ?
#
loop_
_entity_poly.entity_id
_entity_poly.type
_entity_poly.pdbx_seq_one_letter_code
_entity_poly.pdbx_strand_id
1 'polypeptide(L)'
;MADVDHLYSLPLEDFIGGRAAAAKEIRKAGDRDTAAVVAKLPKPTPAAWTANQVAREQPELIEAMLEAGAELRAAQEAAVSGGGGQGLRDATLAERRAVDAVMTAAMAYRPAGRTLSRAMADRLRTTLHAAATDEALRDALAAGRLVDEAQAGGAWPFALEPAPREEKQRAAKGRAKRAGDGTTPSADTASTGGATAKRGAAKGAGEAAGAEKRGAAKTADDGGDAATKRAAAQARADEAAAAKAAEAERAAAAAREALEDELREARMSLRVRERVFAGAQEDAGGAKDAVNQARAALEQAQKAAEDAVAEAEAAERVLDQARTALDEARDAVARLEEKLD
;
A
#
# COMPACT_ATOMS: atom_id res chain seq x y z
N MET A 1 -1.86 -22.06 27.32
CA MET A 1 -2.73 -20.86 27.41
C MET A 1 -3.14 -20.47 25.98
N ALA A 2 -4.24 -19.74 25.79
CA ALA A 2 -4.53 -19.18 24.46
C ALA A 2 -3.54 -18.03 24.23
N ASP A 3 -2.56 -18.27 23.37
CA ASP A 3 -1.51 -17.30 23.08
C ASP A 3 -2.08 -16.12 22.27
N VAL A 4 -1.64 -14.91 22.60
CA VAL A 4 -1.95 -13.69 21.85
C VAL A 4 -1.37 -13.80 20.44
N ASP A 5 -0.21 -14.47 20.29
CA ASP A 5 0.38 -14.74 18.98
C ASP A 5 -0.52 -15.58 18.09
N HIS A 6 -1.13 -16.63 18.65
CA HIS A 6 -2.05 -17.48 17.90
C HIS A 6 -3.26 -16.69 17.38
N LEU A 7 -3.78 -15.73 18.17
CA LEU A 7 -4.90 -14.89 17.72
C LEU A 7 -4.53 -14.01 16.51
N TYR A 8 -3.33 -13.42 16.50
CA TYR A 8 -2.87 -12.61 15.35
C TYR A 8 -2.43 -13.43 14.14
N SER A 9 -2.21 -14.75 14.29
CA SER A 9 -1.95 -15.70 13.19
C SER A 9 -3.21 -16.26 12.50
N LEU A 10 -4.40 -16.04 13.06
CA LEU A 10 -5.66 -16.50 12.47
C LEU A 10 -5.99 -15.74 11.18
N PRO A 11 -6.76 -16.34 10.25
CA PRO A 11 -7.36 -15.60 9.14
C PRO A 11 -8.10 -14.35 9.66
N LEU A 12 -7.97 -13.23 8.94
CA LEU A 12 -8.46 -11.93 9.40
C LEU A 12 -9.96 -11.92 9.77
N GLU A 13 -10.79 -12.75 9.13
CA GLU A 13 -12.21 -12.87 9.47
C GLU A 13 -12.47 -13.67 10.75
N ASP A 14 -11.64 -14.68 11.02
CA ASP A 14 -11.76 -15.54 12.19
C ASP A 14 -11.28 -14.86 13.48
N PHE A 15 -10.45 -13.81 13.38
CA PHE A 15 -9.89 -13.08 14.55
C PHE A 15 -10.93 -12.75 15.62
N ILE A 16 -12.11 -12.24 15.24
CA ILE A 16 -13.15 -11.86 16.21
C ILE A 16 -13.72 -13.10 16.92
N GLY A 17 -13.94 -14.19 16.18
CA GLY A 17 -14.42 -15.46 16.72
C GLY A 17 -13.38 -16.13 17.62
N GLY A 18 -12.13 -16.21 17.16
CA GLY A 18 -10.98 -16.72 17.93
C GLY A 18 -10.77 -15.94 19.22
N ARG A 19 -10.76 -14.60 19.17
CA ARG A 19 -10.65 -13.73 20.35
C ARG A 19 -11.78 -13.97 21.36
N ALA A 20 -13.02 -14.13 20.87
CA ALA A 20 -14.17 -14.42 21.73
C ALA A 20 -14.09 -15.81 22.36
N ALA A 21 -13.65 -16.83 21.62
CA ALA A 21 -13.43 -18.19 22.12
C ALA A 21 -12.30 -18.22 23.17
N ALA A 22 -11.13 -17.65 22.85
CA ALA A 22 -10.00 -17.55 23.78
C ALA A 22 -10.40 -16.86 25.10
N ALA A 23 -11.07 -15.70 25.03
CA ALA A 23 -11.57 -15.02 26.22
C ALA A 23 -12.66 -15.81 26.99
N LYS A 24 -13.38 -16.73 26.35
CA LYS A 24 -14.34 -17.62 27.02
C LYS A 24 -13.62 -18.75 27.77
N GLU A 25 -12.63 -19.37 27.15
CA GLU A 25 -11.86 -20.45 27.79
C GLU A 25 -10.98 -19.95 28.94
N ILE A 26 -10.35 -18.78 28.81
CA ILE A 26 -9.58 -18.18 29.91
C ILE A 26 -10.50 -17.86 31.12
N ARG A 27 -11.74 -17.38 30.90
CA ARG A 27 -12.73 -17.19 31.99
C ARG A 27 -13.14 -18.49 32.67
N LYS A 28 -13.27 -19.60 31.92
CA LYS A 28 -13.56 -20.92 32.50
C LYS A 28 -12.40 -21.43 33.37
N ALA A 29 -11.17 -21.12 32.97
CA ALA A 29 -9.96 -21.43 33.75
C ALA A 29 -9.80 -20.56 35.01
N GLY A 30 -10.71 -19.62 35.27
CA GLY A 30 -10.75 -18.80 36.48
C GLY A 30 -10.10 -17.41 36.34
N ASP A 31 -9.27 -17.20 35.31
CA ASP A 31 -8.58 -15.93 35.08
C ASP A 31 -9.49 -14.92 34.35
N ARG A 32 -10.19 -14.10 35.14
CA ARG A 32 -11.11 -13.10 34.61
C ARG A 32 -10.39 -11.87 34.06
N ASP A 33 -9.20 -11.56 34.56
CA ASP A 33 -8.46 -10.34 34.23
C ASP A 33 -7.75 -10.51 32.89
N THR A 34 -7.00 -11.60 32.69
CA THR A 34 -6.39 -11.92 31.38
C THR A 34 -7.47 -12.09 30.31
N ALA A 35 -8.61 -12.69 30.64
CA ALA A 35 -9.72 -12.80 29.69
C ALA A 35 -10.37 -11.45 29.33
N ALA A 36 -10.32 -10.46 30.23
CA ALA A 36 -10.76 -9.10 29.93
C ALA A 36 -9.76 -8.35 29.04
N VAL A 37 -8.45 -8.61 29.19
CA VAL A 37 -7.41 -8.13 28.27
C VAL A 37 -7.57 -8.74 26.89
N VAL A 38 -7.64 -10.08 26.77
CA VAL A 38 -7.82 -10.79 25.49
C VAL A 38 -9.11 -10.35 24.77
N ALA A 39 -10.21 -10.16 25.49
CA ALA A 39 -11.47 -9.66 24.90
C ALA A 39 -11.38 -8.23 24.33
N LYS A 40 -10.41 -7.43 24.79
CA LYS A 40 -10.17 -6.05 24.34
C LYS A 40 -9.14 -5.94 23.20
N LEU A 41 -8.42 -7.01 22.85
CA LEU A 41 -7.43 -6.99 21.77
C LEU A 41 -8.07 -6.48 20.46
N PRO A 42 -7.54 -5.42 19.83
CA PRO A 42 -8.10 -4.86 18.61
C PRO A 42 -7.92 -5.81 17.41
N LYS A 43 -8.88 -5.81 16.47
CA LYS A 43 -8.73 -6.52 15.19
C LYS A 43 -7.67 -5.77 14.36
N PRO A 44 -6.64 -6.46 13.84
CA PRO A 44 -5.63 -5.79 13.00
C PRO A 44 -6.25 -5.26 11.70
N THR A 45 -5.71 -4.19 11.14
CA THR A 45 -6.05 -3.77 9.77
C THR A 45 -5.60 -4.83 8.77
N PRO A 46 -6.12 -4.85 7.53
CA PRO A 46 -5.68 -5.84 6.54
C PRO A 46 -4.20 -5.72 6.19
N ALA A 47 -3.63 -4.51 6.23
CA ALA A 47 -2.20 -4.29 6.00
C ALA A 47 -1.37 -4.78 7.20
N ALA A 48 -1.76 -4.43 8.42
CA ALA A 48 -1.09 -4.89 9.64
C ALA A 48 -1.15 -6.41 9.80
N TRP A 49 -2.31 -7.03 9.54
CA TRP A 49 -2.46 -8.49 9.49
C TRP A 49 -1.51 -9.13 8.47
N THR A 50 -1.35 -8.52 7.29
CA THR A 50 -0.45 -9.04 6.26
C THR A 50 1.01 -9.01 6.73
N ALA A 51 1.43 -7.93 7.41
CA ALA A 51 2.74 -7.85 8.03
C ALA A 51 2.94 -8.94 9.11
N ASN A 52 1.92 -9.19 9.93
CA ASN A 52 1.95 -10.25 10.93
C ASN A 52 2.08 -11.65 10.34
N GLN A 53 1.50 -11.92 9.17
CA GLN A 53 1.70 -13.19 8.47
C GLN A 53 3.15 -13.32 7.95
N VAL A 54 3.71 -12.27 7.34
CA VAL A 54 5.12 -12.27 6.90
C VAL A 54 6.05 -12.52 8.11
N ALA A 55 5.85 -11.84 9.24
CA ALA A 55 6.64 -12.04 10.45
C ALA A 55 6.57 -13.46 11.04
N ARG A 56 5.54 -14.25 10.71
CA ARG A 56 5.34 -15.61 11.23
C ARG A 56 5.75 -16.70 10.26
N GLU A 57 5.59 -16.46 8.96
CA GLU A 57 5.90 -17.44 7.89
C GLU A 57 7.30 -17.23 7.30
N GLN A 58 7.84 -16.01 7.37
CA GLN A 58 9.16 -15.58 6.87
C GLN A 58 9.82 -14.58 7.87
N PRO A 59 10.07 -14.97 9.13
CA PRO A 59 10.66 -14.09 10.14
C PRO A 59 12.00 -13.48 9.70
N GLU A 60 12.80 -14.22 8.93
CA GLU A 60 14.09 -13.80 8.40
C GLU A 60 14.00 -12.53 7.51
N LEU A 61 12.87 -12.30 6.83
CA LEU A 61 12.65 -11.07 6.07
C LEU A 61 12.38 -9.86 6.97
N ILE A 62 11.74 -10.07 8.12
CA ILE A 62 11.51 -9.00 9.10
C ILE A 62 12.80 -8.70 9.84
N GLU A 63 13.55 -9.73 10.28
CA GLU A 63 14.85 -9.58 10.93
C GLU A 63 15.84 -8.79 10.04
N ALA A 64 16.03 -9.19 8.78
CA ALA A 64 16.90 -8.50 7.84
C ALA A 64 16.48 -7.05 7.55
N MET A 65 15.17 -6.76 7.57
CA MET A 65 14.65 -5.40 7.36
C MET A 65 14.85 -4.51 8.59
N LEU A 66 14.68 -5.06 9.80
CA LEU A 66 14.97 -4.35 11.05
C LEU A 66 16.48 -4.11 11.24
N GLU A 67 17.32 -5.07 10.85
CA GLU A 67 18.79 -4.94 10.84
C GLU A 67 19.24 -3.86 9.86
N ALA A 68 18.80 -3.90 8.60
CA ALA A 68 19.13 -2.86 7.61
C ALA A 68 18.64 -1.46 8.03
N GLY A 69 17.49 -1.38 8.74
CA GLY A 69 17.02 -0.13 9.35
C GLY A 69 17.92 0.38 10.49
N ALA A 70 18.52 -0.52 11.27
CA ALA A 70 19.50 -0.17 12.31
C ALA A 70 20.85 0.26 11.71
N GLU A 71 21.34 -0.44 10.69
CA GLU A 71 22.54 -0.04 9.92
C GLU A 71 22.38 1.34 9.28
N LEU A 72 21.22 1.61 8.67
CA LEU A 72 20.92 2.92 8.10
C LEU A 72 20.95 4.02 9.17
N ARG A 73 20.42 3.78 10.36
CA ARG A 73 20.48 4.74 11.48
C ARG A 73 21.94 5.01 11.90
N ALA A 74 22.74 3.96 12.09
CA ALA A 74 24.16 4.09 12.43
C ALA A 74 24.94 4.85 11.35
N ALA A 75 24.65 4.61 10.07
CA ALA A 75 25.26 5.31 8.94
C ALA A 75 24.82 6.79 8.86
N GLN A 76 23.57 7.11 9.23
CA GLN A 76 23.08 8.49 9.35
C GLN A 76 23.80 9.25 10.48
N GLU A 77 23.95 8.63 11.65
CA GLU A 77 24.68 9.21 12.79
C GLU A 77 26.17 9.47 12.44
N ALA A 78 26.82 8.49 11.81
CA ALA A 78 28.19 8.65 11.33
C ALA A 78 28.34 9.75 10.25
N ALA A 79 27.34 9.90 9.36
CA ALA A 79 27.32 10.95 8.35
C ALA A 79 27.21 12.36 8.97
N VAL A 80 26.42 12.52 10.03
CA VAL A 80 26.34 13.79 10.78
C VAL A 80 27.68 14.15 11.44
N SER A 81 28.47 13.16 11.86
CA SER A 81 29.84 13.39 12.38
C SER A 81 30.91 13.71 11.32
N GLY A 82 30.53 13.83 10.04
CA GLY A 82 31.43 14.27 8.95
C GLY A 82 32.16 13.14 8.20
N GLY A 83 31.79 11.88 8.42
CA GLY A 83 32.33 10.72 7.69
C GLY A 83 31.31 10.05 6.77
N GLY A 84 31.66 8.89 6.19
CA GLY A 84 30.68 7.86 5.84
C GLY A 84 29.70 8.10 4.69
N GLY A 85 29.86 9.13 3.85
CA GLY A 85 28.89 9.45 2.78
C GLY A 85 28.61 8.31 1.78
N GLN A 86 29.55 7.37 1.59
CA GLN A 86 29.32 6.15 0.81
C GLN A 86 28.53 5.10 1.62
N GLY A 87 28.92 4.83 2.87
CA GLY A 87 28.20 3.90 3.76
C GLY A 87 26.74 4.30 4.00
N LEU A 88 26.42 5.60 4.06
CA LEU A 88 25.04 6.08 4.09
C LEU A 88 24.24 5.71 2.84
N ARG A 89 24.85 5.77 1.65
CA ARG A 89 24.20 5.35 0.39
C ARG A 89 23.98 3.85 0.37
N ASP A 90 24.99 3.08 0.75
CA ASP A 90 24.94 1.62 0.74
C ASP A 90 23.88 1.09 1.73
N ALA A 91 23.84 1.64 2.95
CA ALA A 91 22.80 1.32 3.93
C ALA A 91 21.40 1.77 3.49
N THR A 92 21.27 2.92 2.80
CA THR A 92 19.99 3.36 2.22
C THR A 92 19.49 2.40 1.13
N LEU A 93 20.41 1.81 0.35
CA LEU A 93 20.06 0.81 -0.66
C LEU A 93 19.76 -0.55 -0.04
N ALA A 94 20.45 -0.95 1.03
CA ALA A 94 20.16 -2.16 1.77
C ALA A 94 18.76 -2.13 2.41
N GLU A 95 18.42 -1.05 3.12
CA GLU A 95 17.12 -0.85 3.76
C GLU A 95 15.97 -0.92 2.75
N ARG A 96 16.09 -0.23 1.61
CA ARG A 96 15.08 -0.26 0.54
C ARG A 96 14.86 -1.67 -0.03
N ARG A 97 15.94 -2.42 -0.26
CA ARG A 97 15.86 -3.81 -0.76
C ARG A 97 15.15 -4.72 0.26
N ALA A 98 15.46 -4.57 1.55
CA ALA A 98 14.83 -5.36 2.61
C ALA A 98 13.33 -5.03 2.76
N VAL A 99 12.97 -3.73 2.74
CA VAL A 99 11.56 -3.29 2.73
C VAL A 99 10.83 -3.81 1.50
N ASP A 100 11.41 -3.74 0.30
CA ASP A 100 10.76 -4.26 -0.91
C ASP A 100 10.66 -5.81 -0.93
N ALA A 101 11.56 -6.53 -0.26
CA ALA A 101 11.43 -7.98 -0.06
C ALA A 101 10.23 -8.33 0.86
N VAL A 102 10.11 -7.66 2.01
CA VAL A 102 8.94 -7.78 2.91
C VAL A 102 7.65 -7.40 2.18
N MET A 103 7.66 -6.32 1.38
CA MET A 103 6.51 -5.91 0.57
C MET A 103 6.14 -6.95 -0.49
N THR A 104 7.13 -7.61 -1.10
CA THR A 104 6.90 -8.67 -2.09
C THR A 104 6.23 -9.89 -1.45
N ALA A 105 6.72 -10.33 -0.27
CA ALA A 105 6.07 -11.38 0.51
C ALA A 105 4.65 -10.96 0.94
N ALA A 106 4.47 -9.73 1.40
CA ALA A 106 3.16 -9.17 1.77
C ALA A 106 2.14 -9.21 0.63
N MET A 107 2.56 -8.95 -0.62
CA MET A 107 1.66 -9.00 -1.79
C MET A 107 1.17 -10.42 -2.15
N ALA A 108 1.72 -11.49 -1.56
CA ALA A 108 1.21 -12.85 -1.73
C ALA A 108 -0.12 -13.07 -0.97
N TYR A 109 -0.29 -12.43 0.18
CA TYR A 109 -1.45 -12.65 1.06
C TYR A 109 -2.75 -12.03 0.55
N ARG A 110 -3.87 -12.58 1.02
CA ARG A 110 -5.22 -12.17 0.62
C ARG A 110 -6.11 -11.92 1.85
N PRO A 111 -5.87 -10.85 2.63
CA PRO A 111 -6.75 -10.51 3.75
C PRO A 111 -8.20 -10.36 3.26
N ALA A 112 -9.14 -11.01 3.94
CA ALA A 112 -10.55 -11.07 3.52
C ALA A 112 -10.74 -11.51 2.04
N GLY A 113 -9.88 -12.41 1.54
CA GLY A 113 -9.92 -12.92 0.17
C GLY A 113 -9.51 -11.91 -0.92
N ARG A 114 -8.98 -10.74 -0.57
CA ARG A 114 -8.66 -9.65 -1.51
C ARG A 114 -7.18 -9.29 -1.47
N THR A 115 -6.64 -8.82 -2.61
CA THR A 115 -5.32 -8.17 -2.66
C THR A 115 -5.30 -6.90 -1.82
N LEU A 116 -4.13 -6.55 -1.29
CA LEU A 116 -3.92 -5.20 -0.76
C LEU A 116 -4.10 -4.17 -1.89
N SER A 117 -4.85 -3.11 -1.62
CA SER A 117 -4.95 -1.98 -2.55
C SER A 117 -3.65 -1.17 -2.57
N ARG A 118 -3.41 -0.40 -3.62
CA ARG A 118 -2.24 0.49 -3.73
C ARG A 118 -2.05 1.35 -2.47
N ALA A 119 -3.11 2.02 -2.02
CA ALA A 119 -3.07 2.87 -0.83
C ALA A 119 -2.68 2.10 0.45
N MET A 120 -3.08 0.83 0.57
CA MET A 120 -2.75 -0.01 1.73
C MET A 120 -1.32 -0.54 1.65
N ALA A 121 -0.83 -0.87 0.45
CA ALA A 121 0.56 -1.23 0.21
C ALA A 121 1.50 -0.03 0.46
N ASP A 122 1.10 1.18 0.06
CA ASP A 122 1.86 2.40 0.29
C ASP A 122 1.94 2.71 1.81
N ARG A 123 0.82 2.59 2.56
CA ARG A 123 0.84 2.71 4.04
C ARG A 123 1.64 1.61 4.74
N LEU A 124 1.57 0.37 4.27
CA LEU A 124 2.39 -0.71 4.80
C LEU A 124 3.88 -0.38 4.64
N ARG A 125 4.31 0.04 3.45
CA ARG A 125 5.69 0.49 3.20
C ARG A 125 6.09 1.63 4.14
N THR A 126 5.24 2.64 4.34
CA THR A 126 5.48 3.70 5.35
C THR A 126 5.63 3.14 6.78
N THR A 127 4.88 2.10 7.13
CA THR A 127 4.95 1.45 8.45
C THR A 127 6.25 0.68 8.64
N LEU A 128 6.73 -0.02 7.59
CA LEU A 128 8.01 -0.73 7.62
C LEU A 128 9.18 0.26 7.79
N HIS A 129 9.20 1.36 7.02
CA HIS A 129 10.17 2.45 7.21
C HIS A 129 10.10 3.09 8.61
N ALA A 130 8.91 3.21 9.21
CA ALA A 130 8.74 3.76 10.56
C ALA A 130 9.25 2.79 11.66
N ALA A 131 9.12 1.48 11.47
CA ALA A 131 9.64 0.47 12.41
C ALA A 131 11.19 0.45 12.49
N ALA A 132 11.89 1.05 11.52
CA ALA A 132 13.33 1.30 11.64
C ALA A 132 13.68 2.34 12.73
N THR A 133 12.76 3.27 13.04
CA THR A 133 12.96 4.39 13.98
C THR A 133 12.18 4.25 15.30
N ASP A 134 10.99 3.65 15.28
CA ASP A 134 10.08 3.47 16.41
C ASP A 134 10.18 2.03 17.00
N GLU A 135 10.63 1.94 18.26
CA GLU A 135 10.85 0.66 18.95
C GLU A 135 9.54 -0.11 19.24
N ALA A 136 8.44 0.60 19.50
CA ALA A 136 7.15 -0.06 19.77
C ALA A 136 6.57 -0.67 18.48
N LEU A 137 6.77 -0.01 17.34
CA LEU A 137 6.46 -0.58 16.02
C LEU A 137 7.37 -1.76 15.67
N ARG A 138 8.67 -1.67 15.98
CA ARG A 138 9.63 -2.78 15.81
C ARG A 138 9.20 -4.02 16.60
N ASP A 139 8.97 -3.89 17.90
CA ASP A 139 8.58 -5.01 18.77
C ASP A 139 7.25 -5.62 18.32
N ALA A 140 6.26 -4.78 17.97
CA ALA A 140 4.97 -5.24 17.47
C ALA A 140 5.10 -5.97 16.12
N LEU A 141 5.99 -5.54 15.24
CA LEU A 141 6.24 -6.18 13.95
C LEU A 141 7.01 -7.49 14.09
N ALA A 142 8.09 -7.51 14.88
CA ALA A 142 8.89 -8.71 15.15
C ALA A 142 8.06 -9.81 15.84
N ALA A 143 7.18 -9.44 16.77
CA ALA A 143 6.24 -10.37 17.39
C ALA A 143 5.06 -10.78 16.48
N GLY A 144 4.87 -10.14 15.32
CA GLY A 144 3.70 -10.34 14.45
C GLY A 144 2.38 -9.98 15.13
N ARG A 145 2.37 -8.88 15.89
CA ARG A 145 1.23 -8.35 16.69
C ARG A 145 0.82 -6.93 16.28
N LEU A 146 1.21 -6.48 15.09
CA LEU A 146 0.86 -5.17 14.55
C LEU A 146 -0.66 -5.05 14.39
N VAL A 147 -1.22 -3.95 14.89
CA VAL A 147 -2.67 -3.66 14.90
C VAL A 147 -3.08 -2.72 13.77
N ASP A 148 -2.34 -1.65 13.56
CA ASP A 148 -2.66 -0.57 12.62
C ASP A 148 -1.37 -0.02 11.99
N GLU A 149 -1.52 0.67 10.87
CA GLU A 149 -0.43 1.30 10.13
C GLU A 149 0.21 2.46 10.94
N ALA A 150 1.48 2.75 10.68
CA ALA A 150 2.12 3.94 11.24
C ALA A 150 1.44 5.21 10.70
N GLN A 151 0.93 6.05 11.60
CA GLN A 151 0.46 7.38 11.22
C GLN A 151 1.66 8.31 10.99
N ALA A 152 1.53 9.21 10.03
CA ALA A 152 2.58 10.18 9.71
C ALA A 152 2.75 11.18 10.86
N GLY A 153 3.67 10.88 11.80
CA GLY A 153 3.93 11.70 12.97
C GLY A 153 4.17 10.94 14.27
N GLY A 154 5.07 9.95 14.29
CA GLY A 154 5.87 9.59 15.47
C GLY A 154 5.16 9.09 16.74
N ALA A 155 3.90 8.66 16.68
CA ALA A 155 3.22 8.04 17.81
C ALA A 155 2.27 6.94 17.35
N TRP A 156 2.63 5.68 17.61
CA TRP A 156 1.70 4.56 17.44
C TRP A 156 0.70 4.53 18.62
N PRO A 157 -0.63 4.59 18.37
CA PRO A 157 -1.60 4.93 19.43
C PRO A 157 -1.86 3.84 20.48
N PHE A 158 -1.23 2.67 20.37
CA PHE A 158 -1.51 1.50 21.23
C PHE A 158 -0.26 0.72 21.67
N ALA A 159 0.80 1.43 22.06
CA ALA A 159 1.90 0.81 22.83
C ALA A 159 1.35 0.12 24.09
N LEU A 160 1.41 -1.21 24.12
CA LEU A 160 0.88 -2.06 25.20
C LEU A 160 1.92 -2.19 26.33
N GLU A 161 2.18 -1.07 27.00
CA GLU A 161 3.09 -1.03 28.14
C GLU A 161 2.41 -1.60 29.41
N PRO A 162 3.09 -2.43 30.23
CA PRO A 162 2.47 -3.09 31.37
C PRO A 162 2.20 -2.13 32.53
N ALA A 163 0.94 -1.99 32.91
CA ALA A 163 0.48 -1.04 33.91
C ALA A 163 0.89 -1.39 35.35
N PRO A 164 1.18 -0.38 36.19
CA PRO A 164 0.74 -0.36 37.58
C PRO A 164 -0.66 0.28 37.70
N ARG A 165 -1.42 -0.18 38.69
CA ARG A 165 -2.83 0.19 38.93
C ARG A 165 -2.93 1.53 39.64
N GLU A 166 -3.94 2.34 39.31
CA GLU A 166 -4.71 3.02 40.35
C GLU A 166 -6.16 3.33 39.93
N GLU A 167 -7.02 3.47 40.94
CA GLU A 167 -8.47 3.34 40.84
C GLU A 167 -9.18 4.63 41.32
N LYS A 168 -10.10 5.20 40.53
CA LYS A 168 -11.14 6.12 41.05
C LYS A 168 -12.38 6.28 40.16
N GLN A 169 -13.32 5.37 40.42
CA GLN A 169 -14.76 5.61 40.66
C GLN A 169 -15.50 6.79 39.99
N ARG A 170 -16.55 6.41 39.23
CA ARG A 170 -17.94 6.90 39.32
C ARG A 170 -18.27 8.40 39.17
N ALA A 171 -19.10 8.69 38.17
CA ALA A 171 -20.34 9.44 38.37
C ALA A 171 -21.43 8.96 37.41
N ALA A 172 -22.67 8.79 37.90
CA ALA A 172 -23.81 8.34 37.11
C ALA A 172 -24.96 9.34 37.15
N LYS A 173 -25.56 9.63 35.99
CA LYS A 173 -26.88 10.24 35.76
C LYS A 173 -27.23 10.00 34.28
N GLY A 174 -28.43 9.63 33.86
CA GLY A 174 -29.64 9.32 34.62
C GLY A 174 -30.89 9.66 33.80
N ARG A 175 -31.59 8.62 33.31
CA ARG A 175 -33.06 8.50 33.07
C ARG A 175 -33.83 9.79 32.66
N ALA A 176 -34.61 9.81 31.57
CA ALA A 176 -35.88 9.06 31.53
C ALA A 176 -36.56 8.97 30.14
N LYS A 177 -37.63 8.15 30.11
CA LYS A 177 -38.44 7.67 28.97
C LYS A 177 -39.85 8.30 28.99
N ARG A 178 -40.46 8.53 27.81
CA ARG A 178 -41.90 8.46 27.43
C ARG A 178 -42.01 8.97 25.97
N ALA A 179 -42.68 8.38 24.95
CA ALA A 179 -43.71 7.33 24.78
C ALA A 179 -45.20 7.79 24.83
N GLY A 180 -45.82 7.85 23.63
CA GLY A 180 -47.27 7.95 23.34
C GLY A 180 -47.92 9.31 23.64
N ASP A 181 -49.09 9.68 23.09
CA ASP A 181 -49.90 9.26 21.92
C ASP A 181 -51.08 10.29 21.83
N GLY A 182 -51.83 10.38 20.72
CA GLY A 182 -53.16 11.02 20.72
C GLY A 182 -53.41 12.22 19.80
N THR A 183 -53.64 11.93 18.52
CA THR A 183 -54.86 12.28 17.76
C THR A 183 -55.29 13.74 17.51
N THR A 184 -55.51 14.05 16.23
CA THR A 184 -56.18 15.24 15.67
C THR A 184 -57.72 15.19 15.87
N PRO A 185 -58.50 16.25 15.57
CA PRO A 185 -58.93 16.58 14.19
C PRO A 185 -58.98 18.13 13.97
N SER A 186 -59.43 18.73 12.86
CA SER A 186 -60.23 18.23 11.74
C SER A 186 -60.06 19.11 10.49
N ALA A 187 -60.34 18.50 9.33
CA ALA A 187 -61.15 19.02 8.23
C ALA A 187 -60.67 20.21 7.35
N ASP A 188 -60.92 20.20 6.02
CA ASP A 188 -61.31 19.07 5.17
C ASP A 188 -61.02 19.28 3.68
N THR A 189 -60.90 18.14 3.00
CA THR A 189 -61.09 17.82 1.56
C THR A 189 -60.91 18.90 0.46
N ALA A 190 -60.12 18.70 -0.61
CA ALA A 190 -60.13 17.59 -1.59
C ALA A 190 -61.41 17.58 -2.47
N SER A 191 -61.45 17.11 -3.72
CA SER A 191 -60.46 16.74 -4.75
C SER A 191 -61.26 16.33 -6.03
N THR A 192 -60.59 15.82 -7.06
CA THR A 192 -61.14 15.11 -8.23
C THR A 192 -61.87 16.01 -9.24
N GLY A 193 -61.99 15.64 -10.51
CA GLY A 193 -61.52 14.44 -11.22
C GLY A 193 -62.15 14.44 -12.63
N GLY A 194 -61.43 13.98 -13.64
CA GLY A 194 -61.80 14.24 -15.04
C GLY A 194 -62.78 13.25 -15.70
N ALA A 195 -63.06 13.56 -16.97
CA ALA A 195 -63.65 12.72 -18.03
C ALA A 195 -65.14 12.31 -17.92
N THR A 196 -65.94 12.72 -18.91
CA THR A 196 -66.39 11.86 -20.04
C THR A 196 -67.35 12.63 -20.97
N ALA A 197 -67.71 12.04 -22.12
CA ALA A 197 -68.44 12.71 -23.21
C ALA A 197 -69.88 12.19 -23.41
N LYS A 198 -70.63 12.89 -24.29
CA LYS A 198 -71.57 12.37 -25.33
C LYS A 198 -73.05 12.81 -25.23
N ARG A 199 -73.61 13.20 -26.40
CA ARG A 199 -75.03 13.55 -26.75
C ARG A 199 -75.58 14.86 -26.13
N GLY A 200 -76.44 15.63 -26.81
CA GLY A 200 -76.80 15.59 -28.23
C GLY A 200 -78.11 16.32 -28.61
N ALA A 201 -78.15 16.84 -29.85
CA ALA A 201 -79.32 17.15 -30.70
C ALA A 201 -80.26 18.37 -30.43
N ALA A 202 -80.67 18.99 -31.57
CA ALA A 202 -81.86 19.84 -31.81
C ALA A 202 -81.89 21.28 -31.22
N LYS A 203 -82.56 22.30 -31.78
CA LYS A 203 -83.19 22.63 -33.11
C LYS A 203 -83.88 24.02 -32.94
N GLY A 204 -83.84 25.05 -33.78
CA GLY A 204 -83.15 25.42 -35.05
C GLY A 204 -83.12 26.98 -35.11
N ALA A 205 -83.37 27.75 -36.17
CA ALA A 205 -83.49 27.56 -37.63
C ALA A 205 -83.49 28.97 -38.32
N GLY A 206 -83.27 29.07 -39.65
CA GLY A 206 -83.34 30.33 -40.43
C GLY A 206 -82.00 31.08 -40.56
N GLU A 207 -81.63 31.67 -41.70
CA GLU A 207 -82.22 31.67 -43.05
C GLU A 207 -81.11 31.89 -44.10
N ALA A 208 -81.35 31.49 -45.36
CA ALA A 208 -80.34 31.54 -46.42
C ALA A 208 -80.62 32.66 -47.43
N ALA A 209 -79.64 33.54 -47.68
CA ALA A 209 -79.43 34.25 -48.94
C ALA A 209 -78.07 34.97 -48.93
N GLY A 210 -77.22 34.77 -49.94
CA GLY A 210 -75.90 35.42 -50.00
C GLY A 210 -74.89 34.74 -50.91
N ALA A 211 -75.31 34.37 -52.11
CA ALA A 211 -74.43 33.75 -53.11
C ALA A 211 -73.39 34.74 -53.68
N GLU A 212 -72.25 34.20 -54.11
CA GLU A 212 -71.38 34.73 -55.17
C GLU A 212 -70.92 36.20 -55.10
N LYS A 213 -69.77 36.45 -54.45
CA LYS A 213 -68.68 37.34 -54.94
C LYS A 213 -67.43 37.38 -54.04
N ARG A 214 -66.83 36.23 -53.70
CA ARG A 214 -65.49 36.16 -53.03
C ARG A 214 -64.59 35.02 -53.55
N GLY A 215 -64.62 34.78 -54.87
CA GLY A 215 -63.80 33.75 -55.55
C GLY A 215 -62.78 34.34 -56.53
N ALA A 216 -61.91 35.24 -56.07
CA ALA A 216 -60.80 35.80 -56.90
C ALA A 216 -59.66 36.45 -56.09
N ALA A 217 -59.95 36.99 -54.89
CA ALA A 217 -58.99 37.76 -54.09
C ALA A 217 -58.41 37.01 -52.88
N LYS A 218 -58.53 35.67 -52.83
CA LYS A 218 -58.03 34.84 -51.72
C LYS A 218 -56.85 33.92 -52.11
N THR A 219 -56.66 33.65 -53.40
CA THR A 219 -55.60 32.75 -53.91
C THR A 219 -54.20 33.37 -54.00
N ALA A 220 -54.06 34.69 -53.77
CA ALA A 220 -52.76 35.36 -53.70
C ALA A 220 -52.22 35.49 -52.26
N ASP A 221 -53.12 35.67 -51.29
CA ASP A 221 -52.78 35.88 -49.87
C ASP A 221 -52.32 34.57 -49.19
N ASP A 222 -53.08 33.48 -49.39
CA ASP A 222 -52.71 32.13 -48.93
C ASP A 222 -51.37 31.65 -49.53
N GLY A 223 -50.96 32.16 -50.70
CA GLY A 223 -49.67 31.85 -51.33
C GLY A 223 -48.48 32.56 -50.67
N GLY A 224 -48.65 33.82 -50.27
CA GLY A 224 -47.64 34.59 -49.54
C GLY A 224 -47.43 34.07 -48.12
N ASP A 225 -48.52 33.69 -47.44
CA ASP A 225 -48.47 33.09 -46.10
C ASP A 225 -47.82 31.69 -46.13
N ALA A 226 -48.09 30.88 -47.16
CA ALA A 226 -47.40 29.60 -47.37
C ALA A 226 -45.90 29.76 -47.69
N ALA A 227 -45.52 30.76 -48.50
CA ALA A 227 -44.13 31.04 -48.83
C ALA A 227 -43.33 31.55 -47.62
N THR A 228 -43.90 32.47 -46.83
CA THR A 228 -43.27 32.98 -45.60
C THR A 228 -43.18 31.91 -44.52
N LYS A 229 -44.19 31.04 -44.35
CA LYS A 229 -44.09 29.88 -43.45
C LYS A 229 -42.99 28.89 -43.88
N ARG A 230 -42.81 28.65 -45.18
CA ARG A 230 -41.70 27.83 -45.69
C ARG A 230 -40.34 28.48 -45.45
N ALA A 231 -40.19 29.78 -45.69
CA ALA A 231 -38.96 30.51 -45.40
C ALA A 231 -38.61 30.50 -43.89
N ALA A 232 -39.60 30.69 -43.01
CA ALA A 232 -39.42 30.61 -41.57
C ALA A 232 -39.10 29.18 -41.08
N ALA A 233 -39.66 28.15 -41.72
CA ALA A 233 -39.31 26.76 -41.45
C ALA A 233 -37.88 26.42 -41.90
N GLN A 234 -37.45 26.93 -43.06
CA GLN A 234 -36.09 26.76 -43.56
C GLN A 234 -35.08 27.47 -42.65
N ALA A 235 -35.31 28.73 -42.29
CA ALA A 235 -34.44 29.48 -41.38
C ALA A 235 -34.28 28.78 -40.01
N ARG A 236 -35.35 28.21 -39.46
CA ARG A 236 -35.29 27.39 -38.23
C ARG A 236 -34.55 26.07 -38.42
N ALA A 237 -34.62 25.45 -39.60
CA ALA A 237 -33.87 24.25 -39.92
C ALA A 237 -32.37 24.55 -40.06
N ASP A 238 -32.02 25.68 -40.69
CA ASP A 238 -30.64 26.15 -40.85
C ASP A 238 -30.04 26.57 -39.50
N GLU A 239 -30.79 27.27 -38.65
CA GLU A 239 -30.41 27.62 -37.28
C GLU A 239 -30.22 26.36 -36.40
N ALA A 240 -31.11 25.37 -36.51
CA ALA A 240 -30.97 24.08 -35.82
C ALA A 240 -29.78 23.26 -36.35
N ALA A 241 -29.45 23.36 -37.64
CA ALA A 241 -28.27 22.73 -38.23
C ALA A 241 -26.98 23.39 -37.75
N ALA A 242 -26.94 24.74 -37.70
CA ALA A 242 -25.82 25.51 -37.16
C ALA A 242 -25.60 25.24 -35.66
N ALA A 243 -26.68 25.14 -34.87
CA ALA A 243 -26.59 24.77 -33.46
C ALA A 243 -25.98 23.37 -33.26
N LYS A 244 -26.42 22.38 -34.05
CA LYS A 244 -25.85 21.02 -34.02
C LYS A 244 -24.39 20.97 -34.48
N ALA A 245 -24.01 21.77 -35.48
CA ALA A 245 -22.63 21.89 -35.92
C ALA A 245 -21.73 22.47 -34.81
N ALA A 246 -22.16 23.56 -34.16
CA ALA A 246 -21.45 24.17 -33.05
C ALA A 246 -21.37 23.25 -31.81
N GLU A 247 -22.40 22.44 -31.54
CA GLU A 247 -22.36 21.41 -30.50
C GLU A 247 -21.35 20.30 -30.84
N ALA A 248 -21.34 19.82 -32.09
CA ALA A 248 -20.38 18.82 -32.55
C ALA A 248 -18.93 19.33 -32.52
N GLU A 249 -18.68 20.59 -32.89
CA GLU A 249 -17.36 21.22 -32.79
C GLU A 249 -16.88 21.34 -31.33
N ARG A 250 -17.77 21.74 -30.40
CA ARG A 250 -17.45 21.78 -28.96
C ARG A 250 -17.15 20.39 -28.40
N ALA A 251 -17.94 19.38 -28.77
CA ALA A 251 -17.69 17.99 -28.39
C ALA A 251 -16.35 17.47 -28.94
N ALA A 252 -16.02 17.80 -30.20
CA ALA A 252 -14.73 17.45 -30.80
C ALA A 252 -13.55 18.19 -30.16
N ALA A 253 -13.73 19.44 -29.73
CA ALA A 253 -12.70 20.20 -29.00
C ALA A 253 -12.45 19.59 -27.61
N ALA A 254 -13.51 19.30 -26.83
CA ALA A 254 -13.40 18.66 -25.52
C ALA A 254 -12.77 17.26 -25.60
N ALA A 255 -13.08 16.48 -26.65
CA ALA A 255 -12.46 15.18 -26.88
C ALA A 255 -10.97 15.29 -27.22
N ARG A 256 -10.52 16.35 -27.90
CA ARG A 256 -9.10 16.62 -28.16
C ARG A 256 -8.37 17.02 -26.88
N GLU A 257 -8.95 17.91 -26.08
CA GLU A 257 -8.39 18.35 -24.79
C GLU A 257 -8.18 17.15 -23.85
N ALA A 258 -9.18 16.26 -23.73
CA ALA A 258 -9.06 15.02 -22.96
C ALA A 258 -7.91 14.11 -23.46
N LEU A 259 -7.77 13.93 -24.77
CA LEU A 259 -6.66 13.15 -25.36
C LEU A 259 -5.29 13.80 -25.15
N GLU A 260 -5.21 15.13 -25.14
CA GLU A 260 -3.98 15.86 -24.84
C GLU A 260 -3.57 15.73 -23.36
N ASP A 261 -4.54 15.70 -22.45
CA ASP A 261 -4.34 15.44 -21.03
C ASP A 261 -3.88 13.99 -20.77
N GLU A 262 -4.55 12.99 -21.35
CA GLU A 262 -4.13 11.58 -21.29
C GLU A 262 -2.72 11.39 -21.85
N LEU A 263 -2.40 12.03 -22.99
CA LEU A 263 -1.06 12.00 -23.58
C LEU A 263 -0.01 12.67 -22.68
N ARG A 264 -0.38 13.72 -21.94
CA ARG A 264 0.50 14.39 -20.98
C ARG A 264 0.80 13.48 -19.79
N GLU A 265 -0.21 12.80 -19.23
CA GLU A 265 -0.03 11.82 -18.16
C GLU A 265 0.81 10.63 -18.63
N ALA A 266 0.49 10.05 -19.79
CA ALA A 266 1.25 8.95 -20.37
C ALA A 266 2.74 9.30 -20.56
N ARG A 267 3.04 10.51 -21.05
CA ARG A 267 4.42 11.03 -21.19
C ARG A 267 5.12 11.31 -19.86
N MET A 268 4.38 11.62 -18.79
CA MET A 268 4.96 11.75 -17.44
C MET A 268 5.28 10.38 -16.86
N SER A 269 4.35 9.42 -16.96
CA SER A 269 4.53 8.03 -16.55
C SER A 269 5.71 7.38 -17.29
N LEU A 270 5.83 7.59 -18.61
CA LEU A 270 6.96 7.09 -19.41
C LEU A 270 8.30 7.62 -18.87
N ARG A 271 8.45 8.94 -18.71
CA ARG A 271 9.69 9.56 -18.19
C ARG A 271 10.09 9.06 -16.79
N VAL A 272 9.13 8.76 -15.93
CA VAL A 272 9.41 8.14 -14.62
C VAL A 272 9.94 6.73 -14.79
N ARG A 273 9.31 5.90 -15.64
CA ARG A 273 9.76 4.53 -15.92
C ARG A 273 11.13 4.48 -16.59
N GLU A 274 11.40 5.36 -17.55
CA GLU A 274 12.70 5.49 -18.21
C GLU A 274 13.81 5.83 -17.20
N ARG A 275 13.56 6.75 -16.25
CA ARG A 275 14.52 7.09 -15.19
C ARG A 275 14.77 5.91 -14.25
N VAL A 276 13.72 5.20 -13.84
CA VAL A 276 13.86 4.00 -12.98
C VAL A 276 14.63 2.90 -13.71
N PHE A 277 14.37 2.70 -15.00
CA PHE A 277 15.09 1.74 -15.83
C PHE A 277 16.57 2.11 -15.99
N ALA A 278 16.89 3.38 -16.26
CA ALA A 278 18.27 3.86 -16.35
C ALA A 278 19.03 3.64 -15.03
N GLY A 279 18.45 4.01 -13.89
CA GLY A 279 19.05 3.75 -12.57
C GLY A 279 19.27 2.25 -12.32
N ALA A 280 18.29 1.40 -12.66
CA ALA A 280 18.45 -0.05 -12.54
C ALA A 280 19.52 -0.63 -13.48
N GLN A 281 19.78 -0.01 -14.64
CA GLN A 281 20.90 -0.39 -15.52
C GLN A 281 22.25 0.03 -14.93
N GLU A 282 22.35 1.22 -14.34
CA GLU A 282 23.55 1.70 -13.64
C GLU A 282 23.87 0.82 -12.43
N ASP A 283 22.87 0.52 -11.58
CA ASP A 283 22.99 -0.40 -10.44
C ASP A 283 23.45 -1.80 -10.87
N ALA A 284 22.87 -2.33 -11.96
CA ALA A 284 23.25 -3.64 -12.51
C ALA A 284 24.66 -3.64 -13.14
N GLY A 285 25.15 -2.48 -13.60
CA GLY A 285 26.53 -2.29 -14.02
C GLY A 285 27.48 -2.34 -12.82
N GLY A 286 27.24 -1.47 -11.82
CA GLY A 286 28.06 -1.40 -10.61
C GLY A 286 28.12 -2.73 -9.85
N ALA A 287 27.01 -3.47 -9.79
CA ALA A 287 26.98 -4.81 -9.18
C ALA A 287 27.87 -5.83 -9.93
N LYS A 288 27.92 -5.78 -11.27
CA LYS A 288 28.83 -6.65 -12.06
C LYS A 288 30.29 -6.28 -11.83
N ASP A 289 30.59 -4.99 -11.79
CA ASP A 289 31.95 -4.52 -11.57
C ASP A 289 32.44 -4.88 -10.16
N ALA A 290 31.59 -4.75 -9.14
CA ALA A 290 31.88 -5.21 -7.78
C ALA A 290 32.13 -6.73 -7.71
N VAL A 291 31.34 -7.55 -8.41
CA VAL A 291 31.57 -9.01 -8.52
C VAL A 291 32.90 -9.33 -9.21
N ASN A 292 33.27 -8.60 -10.26
CA ASN A 292 34.54 -8.76 -10.95
C ASN A 292 35.73 -8.39 -10.06
N GLN A 293 35.62 -7.29 -9.30
CA GLN A 293 36.64 -6.87 -8.33
C GLN A 293 36.80 -7.90 -7.19
N ALA A 294 35.69 -8.40 -6.64
CA ALA A 294 35.71 -9.43 -5.60
C ALA A 294 36.36 -10.74 -6.08
N ARG A 295 36.13 -11.13 -7.34
CA ARG A 295 36.80 -12.29 -7.96
C ARG A 295 38.30 -12.09 -8.13
N ALA A 296 38.73 -10.92 -8.61
CA ALA A 296 40.16 -10.60 -8.73
C ALA A 296 40.86 -10.56 -7.36
N ALA A 297 40.21 -10.04 -6.33
CA ALA A 297 40.71 -10.06 -4.96
C ALA A 297 40.82 -11.50 -4.40
N LEU A 298 39.84 -12.36 -4.68
CA LEU A 298 39.89 -13.78 -4.30
C LEU A 298 41.05 -14.51 -4.98
N GLU A 299 41.27 -14.30 -6.28
CA GLU A 299 42.37 -14.91 -7.03
C GLU A 299 43.75 -14.47 -6.47
N GLN A 300 43.90 -13.19 -6.14
CA GLN A 300 45.10 -12.66 -5.47
C GLN A 300 45.30 -13.28 -4.08
N ALA A 301 44.24 -13.41 -3.27
CA ALA A 301 44.31 -14.01 -1.94
C ALA A 301 44.63 -15.52 -2.00
N GLN A 302 44.09 -16.25 -2.98
CA GLN A 302 44.41 -17.65 -3.23
C GLN A 302 45.89 -17.82 -3.59
N LYS A 303 46.41 -17.02 -4.52
CA LYS A 303 47.83 -17.05 -4.87
C LYS A 303 48.73 -16.72 -3.68
N ALA A 304 48.40 -15.69 -2.90
CA ALA A 304 49.17 -15.35 -1.69
C ALA A 304 49.16 -16.47 -0.64
N ALA A 305 48.08 -17.25 -0.55
CA ALA A 305 48.02 -18.43 0.30
C ALA A 305 48.88 -19.59 -0.24
N GLU A 306 48.89 -19.83 -1.55
CA GLU A 306 49.78 -20.82 -2.19
C GLU A 306 51.27 -20.46 -1.99
N ASP A 307 51.64 -19.19 -2.20
CA ASP A 307 53.00 -18.68 -1.97
C ASP A 307 53.41 -18.87 -0.48
N ALA A 308 52.52 -18.54 0.46
CA ALA A 308 52.78 -18.72 1.90
C ALA A 308 52.90 -20.18 2.35
N VAL A 309 52.15 -21.11 1.73
CA VAL A 309 52.30 -22.56 1.97
C VAL A 309 53.67 -23.04 1.45
N ALA A 310 54.08 -22.61 0.26
CA ALA A 310 55.39 -22.95 -0.30
C ALA A 310 56.56 -22.43 0.56
N GLU A 311 56.44 -21.22 1.13
CA GLU A 311 57.40 -20.69 2.10
C GLU A 311 57.45 -21.51 3.40
N ALA A 312 56.29 -21.92 3.93
CA ALA A 312 56.22 -22.76 5.12
C ALA A 312 56.87 -24.15 4.90
N GLU A 313 56.59 -24.81 3.78
CA GLU A 313 57.23 -26.08 3.40
C GLU A 313 58.75 -25.93 3.18
N ALA A 314 59.21 -24.77 2.71
CA ALA A 314 60.64 -24.48 2.56
C ALA A 314 61.30 -24.30 3.95
N ALA A 315 60.65 -23.57 4.87
CA ALA A 315 61.12 -23.39 6.22
C ALA A 315 61.17 -24.70 7.02
N GLU A 316 60.19 -25.59 6.87
CA GLU A 316 60.18 -26.92 7.49
C GLU A 316 61.35 -27.79 6.99
N ARG A 317 61.61 -27.80 5.68
CA ARG A 317 62.78 -28.49 5.10
C ARG A 317 64.11 -27.98 5.64
N VAL A 318 64.27 -26.66 5.81
CA VAL A 318 65.47 -26.07 6.43
C VAL A 318 65.60 -26.46 7.90
N LEU A 319 64.47 -26.52 8.62
CA LEU A 319 64.44 -26.91 10.03
C LEU A 319 64.82 -28.39 10.23
N ASP A 320 64.38 -29.30 9.36
CA ASP A 320 64.76 -30.72 9.40
C ASP A 320 66.21 -30.96 8.99
N GLN A 321 66.75 -30.19 8.03
CA GLN A 321 68.18 -30.17 7.74
C GLN A 321 69.00 -29.71 8.96
N ALA A 322 68.55 -28.66 9.64
CA ALA A 322 69.21 -28.14 10.85
C ALA A 322 69.14 -29.14 12.02
N ARG A 323 68.03 -29.86 12.20
CA ARG A 323 67.91 -30.97 13.16
C ARG A 323 68.92 -32.07 12.87
N THR A 324 68.98 -32.53 11.61
CA THR A 324 69.90 -33.59 11.19
C THR A 324 71.35 -33.21 11.47
N ALA A 325 71.76 -32.00 11.07
CA ALA A 325 73.12 -31.50 11.33
C ALA A 325 73.44 -31.32 12.83
N LEU A 326 72.45 -30.97 13.66
CA LEU A 326 72.61 -30.88 15.11
C LEU A 326 72.83 -32.26 15.74
N ASP A 327 72.12 -33.28 15.29
CA ASP A 327 72.27 -34.65 15.79
C ASP A 327 73.59 -35.28 15.31
N GLU A 328 74.02 -35.06 14.07
CA GLU A 328 75.36 -35.43 13.59
C GLU A 328 76.47 -34.77 14.42
N ALA A 329 76.30 -33.50 14.81
CA ALA A 329 77.25 -32.78 15.66
C ALA A 329 77.29 -33.33 17.10
N ARG A 330 76.13 -33.68 17.68
CA ARG A 330 76.03 -34.34 19.00
C ARG A 330 76.75 -35.69 19.00
N ASP A 331 76.50 -36.51 18.00
CA ASP A 331 77.17 -37.79 17.79
C ASP A 331 78.70 -37.62 17.62
N ALA A 332 79.14 -36.56 16.94
CA ALA A 332 80.56 -36.26 16.80
C ALA A 332 81.21 -35.85 18.14
N VAL A 333 80.51 -35.09 18.98
CA VAL A 333 80.97 -34.74 20.33
C VAL A 333 81.07 -35.99 21.21
N ALA A 334 80.01 -36.82 21.28
CA ALA A 334 80.00 -38.04 22.09
C ALA A 334 81.14 -39.01 21.71
N ARG A 335 81.42 -39.18 20.40
CA ARG A 335 82.55 -39.99 19.90
C ARG A 335 83.94 -39.41 20.18
N LEU A 336 84.03 -38.13 20.55
CA LEU A 336 85.28 -37.50 20.99
C LEU A 336 85.45 -37.60 22.50
N GLU A 337 84.36 -37.47 23.26
CA GLU A 337 84.32 -37.70 24.71
C GLU A 337 84.71 -39.15 25.05
N GLU A 338 84.14 -40.15 24.36
CA GLU A 338 84.49 -41.58 24.53
C GLU A 338 85.98 -41.91 24.23
N LYS A 339 86.70 -41.04 23.52
CA LYS A 339 88.14 -41.20 23.23
C LYS A 339 89.06 -40.46 24.21
N LEU A 340 88.47 -39.66 25.10
CA LEU A 340 89.17 -38.86 26.11
C LEU A 340 89.17 -39.54 27.48
N ASP A 341 88.19 -40.42 27.74
CA ASP A 341 88.11 -41.33 28.89
C ASP A 341 88.96 -42.62 28.72
#